data_AF-A0A7C2BEU2-F1
#
_entry.id   AF-A0A7C2BEU2-F1
#
_cell.length_a   1.000
_cell.length_b   1.000
_cell.length_c   1.000
_cell.angle_alpha   90.00
_cell.angle_beta   90.00
_cell.angle_gamma   90.00
#
_symmetry.space_group_name_H-M   'P 1'
#
loop_
_entity.id
_entity.type
_entity.pdbx_description
1 polymer ?
#
loop_
_entity_poly.entity_id
_entity_poly.type
_entity_poly.pdbx_seq_one_letter_code
_entity_poly.pdbx_strand_id
1 'polypeptide(L)'
;METKAHIEEHHVGYTTYILVWLALIVLTGITVWVSYLHFGVFNIVVALLIASIKASLVALYFMHLKFEDKTTWIFVLYPIVLLALLIGLTAVDVFFRTAP
;
A
#
# COMPACT_ATOMS: atom_id res chain seq x y z
N MET A 1 -53.30 7.61 1.85
CA MET A 1 -52.73 6.35 1.34
C MET A 1 -51.29 6.62 0.98
N GLU A 2 -50.38 5.97 1.72
CA GLU A 2 -48.95 6.21 1.74
C GLU A 2 -48.29 5.70 0.45
N THR A 3 -47.78 6.61 -0.40
CA THR A 3 -46.79 6.23 -1.42
C THR A 3 -45.43 6.23 -0.75
N LYS A 4 -44.94 5.03 -0.41
CA LYS A 4 -43.59 4.80 0.06
C LYS A 4 -42.62 5.15 -1.06
N ALA A 5 -41.94 6.28 -0.90
CA ALA A 5 -40.75 6.60 -1.67
C ALA A 5 -39.70 5.54 -1.32
N HIS A 6 -39.48 4.60 -2.24
CA HIS A 6 -38.33 3.70 -2.20
C HIS A 6 -37.08 4.56 -2.46
N ILE A 7 -36.48 5.04 -1.37
CA ILE A 7 -35.10 5.51 -1.37
C ILE A 7 -34.25 4.24 -1.53
N GLU A 8 -34.05 3.82 -2.78
CA GLU A 8 -33.00 2.88 -3.18
C GLU A 8 -31.66 3.61 -3.03
N GLU A 9 -31.25 3.74 -1.78
CA GLU A 9 -29.96 4.22 -1.38
C GLU A 9 -28.92 3.21 -1.93
N HIS A 10 -28.39 3.50 -3.12
CA HIS A 10 -27.28 2.75 -3.73
C HIS A 10 -26.01 3.02 -2.90
N HIS A 11 -25.91 2.36 -1.74
CA HIS A 11 -24.70 2.33 -0.93
C HIS A 11 -23.62 1.62 -1.73
N VAL A 12 -22.75 2.39 -2.37
CA VAL A 12 -21.52 1.91 -2.98
C VAL A 12 -20.80 1.07 -1.92
N GLY A 13 -20.77 -0.24 -2.15
CA GLY A 13 -20.64 -1.24 -1.09
C GLY A 13 -19.37 -1.12 -0.25
N TYR A 14 -19.54 -0.71 1.01
CA TYR A 14 -18.54 -0.79 2.08
C TYR A 14 -17.89 -2.18 2.21
N THR A 15 -18.55 -3.22 1.70
CA THR A 15 -18.07 -4.61 1.62
C THR A 15 -16.70 -4.73 0.96
N THR A 16 -16.39 -3.92 -0.06
CA THR A 16 -15.07 -3.97 -0.74
C THR A 16 -13.96 -3.47 0.18
N TYR A 17 -14.20 -2.39 0.91
CA TYR A 17 -13.26 -1.83 1.88
C TYR A 17 -13.02 -2.78 3.06
N ILE A 18 -14.08 -3.43 3.55
CA ILE A 18 -14.01 -4.41 4.64
C ILE A 18 -13.21 -5.66 4.24
N LEU A 19 -13.40 -6.16 3.01
CA LEU A 19 -12.61 -7.29 2.48
C LEU A 19 -11.12 -6.96 2.39
N VAL A 20 -10.76 -5.75 1.93
CA VAL A 20 -9.37 -5.32 1.85
C VAL A 20 -8.77 -5.10 3.22
N TRP A 21 -9.53 -4.53 4.16
CA TRP A 21 -9.10 -4.39 5.55
C TRP A 21 -8.76 -5.76 6.17
N LEU A 22 -9.60 -6.77 5.94
CA LEU A 22 -9.33 -8.15 6.34
C LEU A 22 -8.07 -8.71 5.68
N ALA A 23 -7.88 -8.49 4.38
CA ALA A 23 -6.68 -8.90 3.66
C ALA A 23 -5.40 -8.24 4.24
N LEU A 24 -5.46 -6.96 4.62
CA LEU A 24 -4.35 -6.25 5.25
C LEU A 24 -4.02 -6.78 6.66
N ILE A 25 -5.04 -7.17 7.43
CA ILE A 25 -4.83 -7.82 8.74
C ILE A 25 -4.14 -9.16 8.56
N VAL A 26 -4.61 -10.00 7.63
CA VAL A 26 -3.98 -11.30 7.31
C VAL A 26 -2.53 -11.10 6.87
N LEU A 27 -2.29 -10.17 5.95
CA LEU A 27 -0.94 -9.85 5.47
C LEU A 27 -0.05 -9.30 6.59
N THR A 28 -0.63 -8.66 7.60
CA THR A 28 0.07 -8.20 8.80
C THR A 28 0.42 -9.33 9.75
N GLY A 29 -0.50 -10.27 9.98
CA GLY A 29 -0.19 -11.50 10.70
C GLY A 29 0.95 -12.27 10.03
N ILE A 30 0.92 -12.38 8.70
CA ILE A 30 1.98 -13.03 7.92
C ILE A 30 3.32 -12.32 8.09
N THR A 31 3.38 -10.98 8.03
CA THR A 31 4.65 -10.26 8.28
C THR A 31 5.21 -10.50 9.67
N VAL A 32 4.35 -10.51 10.69
CA VAL A 32 4.78 -10.74 12.07
C VAL A 32 5.31 -12.16 12.21
N TRP A 33 4.63 -13.14 11.62
CA TRP A 33 5.07 -14.53 11.60
C TRP A 33 6.43 -14.71 10.87
N VAL A 34 6.55 -14.12 9.69
CA VAL A 34 7.79 -14.13 8.90
C VAL A 34 8.92 -13.41 9.63
N SER A 35 8.64 -12.36 10.41
CA SER A 35 9.63 -11.68 11.22
C SER A 35 10.24 -12.57 12.31
N TYR A 36 9.55 -13.60 12.77
CA TYR A 36 10.09 -14.57 13.73
C TYR A 36 11.00 -15.62 13.08
N LEU A 37 10.93 -15.77 11.76
CA LEU A 37 11.83 -16.66 11.03
C LEU A 37 13.13 -15.90 10.73
N HIS A 38 14.25 -16.33 11.31
CA HIS A 38 15.56 -15.75 11.05
C HIS A 38 16.14 -16.30 9.74
N PHE A 39 15.91 -15.59 8.62
CA PHE A 39 16.55 -15.88 7.32
C PHE A 39 17.88 -15.12 7.11
N GLY A 40 18.46 -14.53 8.16
CA GLY A 40 19.71 -13.77 8.07
C GLY A 40 19.56 -12.55 7.14
N VAL A 41 20.43 -12.43 6.13
CA VAL A 41 20.43 -11.31 5.16
C VAL A 41 19.14 -11.26 4.33
N PHE A 42 18.48 -12.40 4.11
CA PHE A 42 17.23 -12.45 3.35
C PHE A 42 16.03 -11.86 4.11
N ASN A 43 16.12 -11.66 5.43
CA ASN A 43 15.02 -11.05 6.19
C ASN A 43 14.66 -9.65 5.66
N ILE A 44 15.65 -8.86 5.26
CA ILE A 44 15.42 -7.51 4.75
C ILE A 44 14.70 -7.54 3.40
N VAL A 45 15.08 -8.47 2.52
CA VAL A 45 14.48 -8.61 1.19
C VAL A 45 13.02 -9.05 1.35
N VAL A 46 12.77 -10.04 2.20
CA VAL A 46 11.42 -10.55 2.46
C VAL A 46 10.56 -9.48 3.15
N ALA A 47 11.09 -8.75 4.13
CA ALA A 47 10.38 -7.67 4.80
C ALA A 47 9.99 -6.55 3.82
N LEU A 48 10.90 -6.15 2.92
CA LEU A 48 10.62 -5.16 1.87
C LEU A 48 9.56 -5.65 0.88
N LEU A 49 9.65 -6.91 0.44
CA LEU A 49 8.66 -7.50 -0.47
C LEU A 49 7.25 -7.45 0.13
N ILE A 50 7.10 -7.88 1.38
CA ILE A 50 5.77 -7.88 2.01
C ILE A 50 5.29 -6.45 2.30
N ALA A 51 6.20 -5.54 2.66
CA ALA A 51 5.89 -4.13 2.82
C ALA A 51 5.37 -3.51 1.50
N SER A 52 6.00 -3.80 0.36
CA SER A 52 5.55 -3.35 -0.96
C SER A 52 4.16 -3.88 -1.30
N ILE A 53 3.87 -5.17 -1.06
CA ILE A 53 2.55 -5.75 -1.32
C ILE A 53 1.46 -5.06 -0.47
N LYS A 54 1.74 -4.84 0.82
CA LYS A 54 0.83 -4.08 1.70
C LYS A 54 0.58 -2.67 1.16
N ALA A 55 1.65 -1.96 0.82
CA ALA A 55 1.57 -0.60 0.29
C ALA A 55 0.75 -0.55 -1.01
N SER A 56 0.92 -1.52 -1.91
CA SER A 56 0.11 -1.62 -3.13
C SER A 56 -1.37 -1.88 -2.85
N LEU A 57 -1.71 -2.76 -1.89
CA LEU A 57 -3.11 -2.97 -1.50
C LEU A 57 -3.74 -1.70 -0.91
N VAL A 58 -3.01 -0.99 -0.04
CA VAL A 58 -3.47 0.29 0.52
C VAL A 58 -3.65 1.33 -0.58
N ALA A 59 -2.69 1.47 -1.50
CA ALA A 59 -2.78 2.43 -2.60
C ALA A 59 -3.94 2.11 -3.55
N LEU A 60 -4.17 0.85 -3.90
CA LEU A 60 -5.22 0.47 -4.86
C LEU A 60 -6.63 0.64 -4.29
N TYR A 61 -6.82 0.38 -3.00
CA TYR A 61 -8.15 0.28 -2.39
C TYR A 61 -8.46 1.40 -1.38
N PHE A 62 -7.52 1.80 -0.52
CA PHE A 62 -7.74 2.86 0.46
C PHE A 62 -7.51 4.27 -0.11
N MET A 63 -6.59 4.44 -1.07
CA MET A 63 -6.42 5.72 -1.79
C MET A 63 -7.40 5.90 -2.96
N HIS A 64 -8.49 5.13 -3.01
CA HIS A 64 -9.55 5.24 -4.03
C HIS A 64 -9.06 5.05 -5.49
N LEU A 65 -7.85 4.52 -5.71
CA LEU A 65 -7.22 4.49 -7.04
C LEU A 65 -7.95 3.63 -8.08
N LYS A 66 -8.74 2.64 -7.62
CA LYS A 66 -9.53 1.76 -8.50
C LYS A 66 -10.88 2.37 -8.92
N PHE A 67 -11.36 3.39 -8.20
CA PHE A 67 -12.71 3.94 -8.39
C PHE A 67 -12.73 5.43 -8.76
N GLU A 68 -11.58 6.12 -8.77
CA GLU A 68 -11.47 7.55 -9.09
C GLU A 68 -10.60 7.88 -10.32
N ASP A 69 -10.79 9.11 -10.82
CA ASP A 69 -10.23 9.69 -12.03
C ASP A 69 -8.70 9.68 -12.13
N LYS A 70 -8.19 9.78 -13.37
CA LYS A 70 -6.75 9.76 -13.72
C LYS A 70 -5.89 10.78 -12.94
N THR A 71 -6.49 11.84 -12.40
CA THR A 71 -5.83 12.86 -11.58
C THR A 71 -5.27 12.29 -10.28
N THR A 72 -5.96 11.35 -9.63
CA THR A 72 -5.50 10.73 -8.37
C THR A 72 -4.25 9.88 -8.58
N TRP A 73 -4.04 9.37 -9.79
CA TRP A 73 -2.82 8.62 -10.18
C TRP A 73 -1.55 9.48 -10.16
N ILE A 74 -1.66 10.76 -10.51
CA ILE A 74 -0.54 11.72 -10.49
C ILE A 74 -0.11 12.02 -9.04
N PHE A 75 -1.07 12.17 -8.13
CA PHE A 75 -0.79 12.40 -6.70
C PHE A 75 -0.13 11.21 -6.02
N VAL A 76 -0.38 9.98 -6.47
CA VAL A 76 0.33 8.78 -5.98
C VAL A 76 1.74 8.68 -6.58
N LEU A 77 1.89 9.02 -7.87
CA LEU A 77 3.17 8.90 -8.56
C LEU A 77 4.20 9.92 -8.04
N TYR A 78 3.78 11.15 -7.74
CA TYR A 78 4.67 12.22 -7.27
C TYR A 78 5.51 11.85 -6.01
N PRO A 79 4.92 11.43 -4.88
CA PRO A 79 5.68 11.05 -3.69
C PRO A 79 6.50 9.78 -3.90
N ILE A 80 6.07 8.84 -4.75
CA ILE A 80 6.86 7.64 -5.07
C ILE A 80 8.13 8.01 -5.83
N VAL A 81 8.03 8.88 -6.84
CA VAL A 81 9.18 9.37 -7.60
C VAL A 81 10.12 10.16 -6.69
N LEU A 82 9.58 11.03 -5.83
CA LEU A 82 10.36 11.78 -4.85
C LEU A 82 11.09 10.85 -3.88
N LEU A 83 10.41 9.84 -3.32
CA LEU A 83 10.99 8.86 -2.41
C LEU A 83 12.11 8.06 -3.10
N ALA A 84 11.87 7.58 -4.32
CA ALA A 84 12.88 6.86 -5.09
C ALA A 84 14.11 7.72 -5.38
N LEU A 85 13.90 9.01 -5.70
CA LEU A 85 14.98 9.96 -5.91
C LEU A 85 15.77 10.22 -4.64
N LEU A 86 15.10 10.41 -3.49
CA LEU A 86 15.76 10.58 -2.19
C LEU A 86 16.59 9.35 -1.81
N ILE A 87 16.00 8.15 -1.89
CA ILE A 87 16.70 6.89 -1.58
C ILE A 87 17.90 6.71 -2.52
N GLY A 88 17.73 6.97 -3.82
CA GLY A 88 18.80 6.89 -4.81
C GLY A 88 19.94 7.86 -4.52
N LEU A 89 19.61 9.11 -4.20
CA LEU A 89 20.59 10.15 -3.88
C LEU A 89 21.35 9.83 -2.59
N THR A 90 20.65 9.37 -1.56
CA THR A 90 21.28 8.93 -0.30
C THR A 90 22.15 7.70 -0.50
N ALA A 91 21.73 6.73 -1.31
CA ALA A 91 22.54 5.55 -1.62
C ALA A 91 23.84 5.96 -2.34
N VAL A 92 23.72 6.79 -3.38
CA VAL A 92 24.85 7.38 -4.11
C VAL A 92 25.80 8.10 -3.15
N ASP A 93 25.28 8.99 -2.29
CA ASP A 93 26.07 9.70 -1.28
C ASP A 93 26.85 8.75 -0.37
N VAL A 94 26.19 7.70 0.16
CA VAL A 94 26.85 6.70 1.00
C VAL A 94 27.95 5.96 0.24
N PHE A 95 27.69 5.49 -0.99
CA PHE A 95 28.68 4.77 -1.78
C PHE A 95 29.92 5.62 -2.09
N PHE A 96 29.73 6.88 -2.49
CA PHE A 96 30.85 7.80 -2.76
C PHE A 96 31.56 8.28 -1.50
N ARG A 97 30.85 8.37 -0.36
CA ARG A 97 31.44 8.75 0.94
C ARG A 97 32.30 7.64 1.55
N THR A 98 31.97 6.37 1.29
CA THR A 98 32.73 5.22 1.79
C THR A 98 33.74 4.64 0.79
N ALA A 99 33.87 5.25 -0.39
CA ALA A 99 34.95 4.93 -1.31
C ALA A 99 36.30 5.45 -0.72
N PRO A 100 37.35 4.62 -0.66
CA PRO A 100 38.66 5.02 -0.09
C PRO A 100 39.36 6.10 -0.92
#